data_AF-A0A5D4JJN5-F1
#
_entry.id   AF-A0A5D4JJN5-F1
#
_cell.length_a   1.000
_cell.length_b   1.000
_cell.length_c   1.000
_cell.angle_alpha   90.00
_cell.angle_beta   90.00
_cell.angle_gamma   90.00
#
_symmetry.space_group_name_H-M   'P 1'
#
loop_
_entity.id
_entity.type
_entity.pdbx_description
1 polymer ?
#
loop_
_entity_poly.entity_id
_entity_poly.type
_entity_poly.pdbx_seq_one_letter_code
_entity_poly.pdbx_strand_id
1 'polypeptide(L)'
;MTESLMYAFIAVDEPLDKLQMAHVQGLSSWSCDSPMSLVASSAARPFHADPRALMEQYFDLHLALSPWGTREVIVRLPQECLSVPLARRYGVEAWSAGEHTLVVLRTDFAEQTADAPVEVMLDRLASVRTDLMAGDRRALYLAWLASLGRPDHYSIQELQELESEVEPPVPAGLAGLGPGLCSLANVLCVDPRLLRVASSASPDVQSHSQAHQQKLSQWIHQLPDVDKDRLLLQALQGGAEFPERVRRPLPLSRASHRSVADLLRAAAAVARVGAA
;
A
#
# COMPACT_ATOMS: atom_id res chain seq x y z
N MET A 1 -17.73 -0.30 -24.52
CA MET A 1 -16.92 -1.21 -23.66
C MET A 1 -17.75 -1.51 -22.44
N THR A 2 -17.80 -2.77 -22.02
CA THR A 2 -18.71 -3.27 -20.97
C THR A 2 -18.40 -2.65 -19.60
N GLU A 3 -19.39 -1.98 -19.03
CA GLU A 3 -19.39 -1.41 -17.68
C GLU A 3 -19.38 -2.55 -16.66
N SER A 4 -18.21 -3.06 -16.31
CA SER A 4 -18.12 -4.21 -15.41
C SER A 4 -16.96 -4.07 -14.44
N LEU A 5 -17.24 -4.38 -13.18
CA LEU A 5 -16.27 -4.45 -12.11
C LEU A 5 -15.37 -5.65 -12.37
N MET A 6 -14.06 -5.43 -12.35
CA MET A 6 -13.07 -6.50 -12.43
C MET A 6 -12.50 -6.74 -11.05
N TYR A 7 -12.40 -8.00 -10.65
CA TYR A 7 -11.74 -8.42 -9.41
C TYR A 7 -10.64 -9.43 -9.77
N ALA A 8 -9.48 -9.31 -9.13
CA ALA A 8 -8.40 -10.27 -9.26
C ALA A 8 -7.77 -10.51 -7.88
N PHE A 9 -7.39 -11.74 -7.61
CA PHE A 9 -6.84 -12.18 -6.32
C PHE A 9 -5.63 -13.07 -6.57
N ILE A 10 -4.60 -12.95 -5.74
CA ILE A 10 -3.42 -13.82 -5.77
C ILE A 10 -3.03 -14.25 -4.35
N ALA A 11 -2.77 -15.54 -4.19
CA ALA A 11 -2.08 -16.09 -3.04
C ALA A 11 -0.59 -16.12 -3.39
N VAL A 12 0.26 -15.56 -2.52
CA VAL A 12 1.69 -15.38 -2.74
C VAL A 12 2.48 -16.37 -1.90
N ASP A 13 2.08 -16.56 -0.64
CA ASP A 13 2.82 -17.38 0.30
C ASP A 13 2.52 -18.87 0.12
N GLU A 14 1.23 -19.22 0.02
CA GLU A 14 0.78 -20.61 -0.10
C GLU A 14 -0.32 -20.77 -1.17
N PRO A 15 -0.22 -21.76 -2.08
CA PRO A 15 -1.29 -22.06 -3.02
C PRO A 15 -2.53 -22.55 -2.29
N LEU A 16 -3.71 -22.23 -2.84
CA LEU A 16 -4.95 -22.78 -2.33
C LEU A 16 -4.95 -24.31 -2.47
N ASP A 17 -5.37 -25.01 -1.42
CA ASP A 17 -5.55 -26.45 -1.47
C ASP A 17 -6.80 -26.83 -2.29
N LYS A 18 -6.98 -28.13 -2.56
CA LYS A 18 -8.09 -28.62 -3.40
C LYS A 18 -9.47 -28.28 -2.82
N LEU A 19 -9.63 -28.27 -1.50
CA LEU A 19 -10.89 -27.96 -0.83
C LEU A 19 -11.17 -26.45 -0.90
N GLN A 20 -10.14 -25.63 -0.67
CA GLN A 20 -10.21 -24.18 -0.80
C GLN A 20 -10.53 -23.75 -2.23
N MET A 21 -9.87 -24.36 -3.23
CA MET A 21 -10.18 -24.13 -4.64
C MET A 21 -11.64 -24.50 -4.96
N ALA A 22 -12.11 -25.67 -4.51
CA ALA A 22 -13.49 -26.09 -4.73
C ALA A 22 -14.50 -25.15 -4.04
N HIS A 23 -14.18 -24.67 -2.84
CA HIS A 23 -15.01 -23.70 -2.11
C HIS A 23 -15.07 -22.36 -2.85
N VAL A 24 -13.93 -21.82 -3.28
CA VAL A 24 -13.84 -20.56 -4.02
C VAL A 24 -14.54 -20.65 -5.39
N GLN A 25 -14.41 -21.79 -6.08
CA GLN A 25 -15.17 -22.10 -7.30
C GLN A 25 -16.68 -22.26 -7.03
N GLY A 26 -17.08 -22.67 -5.83
CA GLY A 26 -18.49 -22.73 -5.43
C GLY A 26 -19.08 -21.35 -5.13
N LEU A 27 -18.26 -20.42 -4.66
CA LEU A 27 -18.66 -19.03 -4.36
C LEU A 27 -18.76 -18.15 -5.61
N SER A 28 -18.21 -18.60 -6.73
CA SER A 28 -18.02 -17.76 -7.91
C SER A 28 -18.21 -18.56 -9.20
N SER A 29 -18.91 -17.99 -10.20
CA SER A 29 -18.91 -18.55 -11.57
C SER A 29 -17.63 -18.17 -12.33
N TRP A 30 -16.53 -17.95 -11.61
CA TRP A 30 -15.29 -17.37 -12.11
C TRP A 30 -14.29 -18.46 -12.50
N SER A 31 -13.36 -18.13 -13.39
CA SER A 31 -12.28 -19.05 -13.73
C SER A 31 -11.22 -19.00 -12.62
N CYS A 32 -11.17 -20.06 -11.80
CA CYS A 32 -9.96 -20.38 -11.05
C CYS A 32 -8.99 -21.01 -12.05
N ASP A 33 -8.25 -20.18 -12.78
CA ASP A 33 -7.29 -20.66 -13.78
C ASP A 33 -6.04 -21.27 -13.14
N SER A 34 -5.80 -20.99 -11.84
CA SER A 34 -4.66 -21.48 -11.08
C SER A 34 -4.98 -21.63 -9.59
N PRO A 35 -4.29 -22.52 -8.84
CA PRO A 35 -4.32 -22.55 -7.38
C PRO A 35 -3.82 -21.25 -6.71
N MET A 36 -3.11 -20.42 -7.45
CA MET A 36 -2.53 -19.17 -6.93
C MET A 36 -3.36 -17.94 -7.27
N SER A 37 -4.23 -17.99 -8.27
CA SER A 37 -4.87 -16.79 -8.80
C SER A 37 -6.31 -17.04 -9.20
N LEU A 38 -7.14 -16.03 -8.97
CA LEU A 38 -8.53 -16.01 -9.36
C LEU A 38 -8.86 -14.64 -9.96
N VAL A 39 -9.51 -14.66 -11.12
CA VAL A 39 -9.90 -13.46 -11.87
C VAL A 39 -11.37 -13.52 -12.20
N ALA A 40 -11.99 -12.35 -12.19
CA ALA A 40 -13.42 -12.21 -12.13
C ALA A 40 -13.92 -10.93 -12.77
N SER A 41 -15.11 -11.02 -13.38
CA SER A 41 -15.82 -9.87 -13.93
C SER A 41 -17.29 -9.91 -13.53
N SER A 42 -17.84 -8.76 -13.10
CA SER A 42 -19.27 -8.62 -12.81
C SER A 42 -20.15 -8.73 -14.05
N ALA A 43 -19.58 -8.65 -15.26
CA ALA A 43 -20.30 -8.88 -16.52
C ALA A 43 -20.90 -10.29 -16.60
N ALA A 44 -20.24 -11.27 -15.97
CA ALA A 44 -20.59 -12.67 -16.08
C ALA A 44 -21.74 -13.07 -15.12
N ARG A 45 -21.75 -12.53 -13.88
CA ARG A 45 -22.80 -12.71 -12.85
C ARG A 45 -22.55 -11.83 -11.62
N PRO A 46 -23.54 -11.62 -10.73
CA PRO A 46 -23.33 -10.96 -9.45
C PRO A 46 -22.33 -11.72 -8.59
N PHE A 47 -21.38 -11.00 -8.02
CA PHE A 47 -20.46 -11.54 -7.03
C PHE A 47 -21.18 -11.66 -5.69
N HIS A 48 -21.23 -12.87 -5.14
CA HIS A 48 -21.90 -13.15 -3.86
C HIS A 48 -20.94 -13.27 -2.67
N ALA A 49 -19.64 -13.36 -2.92
CA ALA A 49 -18.65 -13.37 -1.84
C ALA A 49 -18.22 -11.93 -1.50
N ASP A 50 -17.71 -11.72 -0.29
CA ASP A 50 -17.11 -10.45 0.12
C ASP A 50 -15.61 -10.50 -0.21
N PRO A 51 -15.05 -9.57 -1.02
CA PRO A 51 -13.60 -9.55 -1.30
C PRO A 51 -12.76 -9.53 -0.03
N ARG A 52 -13.23 -8.83 1.02
CA ARG A 52 -12.51 -8.75 2.30
C ARG A 52 -12.47 -10.11 2.98
N ALA A 53 -13.58 -10.85 3.02
CA ALA A 53 -13.63 -12.19 3.58
C ALA A 53 -12.71 -13.18 2.83
N LEU A 54 -12.61 -13.06 1.49
CA LEU A 54 -11.68 -13.87 0.70
C LEU A 54 -10.22 -13.55 1.02
N MET A 55 -9.89 -12.27 1.22
CA MET A 55 -8.55 -11.85 1.62
C MET A 55 -8.16 -12.34 3.02
N GLU A 56 -9.10 -12.29 3.97
CA GLU A 56 -8.85 -12.80 5.32
C GLU A 56 -8.54 -14.30 5.34
N GLN A 57 -9.12 -15.07 4.42
CA GLN A 57 -9.06 -16.53 4.44
C GLN A 57 -8.03 -17.12 3.48
N TYR A 58 -7.96 -16.64 2.23
CA TYR A 58 -7.30 -17.39 1.15
C TYR A 58 -6.22 -16.63 0.39
N PHE A 59 -6.31 -15.31 0.29
CA PHE A 59 -5.46 -14.53 -0.64
C PHE A 59 -4.61 -13.49 0.06
N ASP A 60 -3.46 -13.19 -0.55
CA ASP A 60 -2.47 -12.25 -0.02
C ASP A 60 -2.56 -10.86 -0.65
N LEU A 61 -3.09 -10.79 -1.88
CA LEU A 61 -3.23 -9.56 -2.61
C LEU A 61 -4.50 -9.59 -3.48
N HIS A 62 -5.21 -8.47 -3.49
CA HIS A 62 -6.42 -8.26 -4.29
C HIS A 62 -6.33 -6.96 -5.08
N LEU A 63 -6.90 -6.95 -6.28
CA LEU A 63 -7.14 -5.75 -7.10
C LEU A 63 -8.60 -5.73 -7.56
N ALA A 64 -9.31 -4.64 -7.25
CA ALA A 64 -10.61 -4.32 -7.83
C ALA A 64 -10.51 -3.07 -8.72
N LEU A 65 -11.10 -3.16 -9.92
CA LEU A 65 -11.20 -2.05 -10.87
C LEU A 65 -12.67 -1.78 -11.18
N SER A 66 -13.14 -0.60 -10.81
CA SER A 66 -14.47 -0.10 -11.15
C SER A 66 -14.43 0.81 -12.38
N PRO A 67 -15.39 0.66 -13.32
CA PRO A 67 -15.55 1.63 -14.41
C PRO A 67 -16.00 3.01 -13.90
N TRP A 68 -16.50 3.10 -12.66
CA TRP A 68 -16.93 4.37 -12.03
C TRP A 68 -15.83 5.04 -11.20
N GLY A 69 -14.58 4.59 -11.36
CA GLY A 69 -13.41 5.29 -10.84
C GLY A 69 -12.88 4.83 -9.49
N THR A 70 -13.62 3.99 -8.76
CA THR A 70 -13.04 3.31 -7.60
C THR A 70 -12.04 2.24 -8.04
N ARG A 71 -10.82 2.30 -7.51
CA ARG A 71 -9.83 1.25 -7.64
C ARG A 71 -9.30 0.92 -6.26
N GLU A 72 -9.19 -0.37 -5.96
CA GLU A 72 -8.85 -0.85 -4.63
C GLU A 72 -7.80 -1.96 -4.74
N VAL A 73 -6.75 -1.86 -3.93
CA VAL A 73 -5.75 -2.90 -3.71
C VAL A 73 -5.77 -3.27 -2.24
N ILE A 74 -6.11 -4.51 -1.91
CA ILE A 74 -6.00 -5.01 -0.53
C ILE A 74 -4.73 -5.85 -0.43
N VAL A 75 -3.86 -5.53 0.53
CA VAL A 75 -2.63 -6.30 0.80
C VAL A 75 -2.74 -6.92 2.18
N ARG A 76 -2.59 -8.24 2.27
CA ARG A 76 -2.49 -8.99 3.53
C ARG A 76 -1.03 -9.29 3.85
N LEU A 77 -0.64 -8.99 5.08
CA LEU A 77 0.73 -9.06 5.57
C LEU A 77 0.76 -9.70 6.96
N PRO A 78 1.85 -10.36 7.37
CA PRO A 78 2.06 -10.72 8.76
C PRO A 78 1.99 -9.48 9.67
N GLN A 79 1.36 -9.60 10.84
CA GLN A 79 1.14 -8.46 11.74
C GLN A 79 2.46 -7.82 12.23
N GLU A 80 3.54 -8.60 12.31
CA GLU A 80 4.88 -8.16 12.74
C GLU A 80 5.58 -7.27 11.71
N CYS A 81 5.08 -7.24 10.47
CA CYS A 81 5.60 -6.40 9.39
C CYS A 81 4.90 -5.03 9.35
N LEU A 82 3.59 -5.01 9.58
CA LEU A 82 2.77 -3.80 9.51
C LEU A 82 1.63 -3.82 10.51
N SER A 83 1.74 -3.04 11.58
CA SER A 83 0.63 -2.84 12.52
C SER A 83 -0.48 -1.93 11.95
N VAL A 84 -1.74 -2.21 12.31
CA VAL A 84 -2.91 -1.37 11.98
C VAL A 84 -2.73 0.11 12.38
N PRO A 85 -2.26 0.47 13.59
CA PRO A 85 -2.07 1.87 13.96
C PRO A 85 -1.07 2.59 13.05
N LEU A 86 -0.08 1.88 12.51
CA LEU A 86 0.91 2.46 11.63
C LEU A 86 0.37 2.71 10.22
N ALA A 87 -0.48 1.82 9.70
CA ALA A 87 -1.21 2.07 8.45
C ALA A 87 -2.14 3.29 8.59
N ARG A 88 -2.88 3.39 9.70
CA ARG A 88 -3.78 4.52 9.98
C ARG A 88 -3.08 5.86 10.10
N ARG A 89 -1.78 5.90 10.44
CA ARG A 89 -0.99 7.16 10.41
C ARG A 89 -0.87 7.77 9.02
N TYR A 90 -1.07 6.98 7.97
CA TYR A 90 -1.13 7.42 6.58
C TYR A 90 -2.58 7.63 6.09
N GLY A 91 -3.59 7.59 6.97
CA GLY A 91 -5.00 7.64 6.57
C GLY A 91 -5.47 6.41 5.80
N VAL A 92 -4.68 5.33 5.81
CA VAL A 92 -4.99 4.08 5.11
C VAL A 92 -5.88 3.20 5.99
N GLU A 93 -6.98 2.70 5.43
CA GLU A 93 -7.85 1.73 6.10
C GLU A 93 -7.07 0.43 6.35
N ALA A 94 -7.19 -0.09 7.57
CA ALA A 94 -6.52 -1.31 7.98
C ALA A 94 -7.25 -2.02 9.13
N TRP A 95 -7.19 -3.35 9.12
CA TRP A 95 -7.71 -4.22 10.17
C TRP A 95 -6.84 -5.46 10.35
N SER A 96 -7.07 -6.18 11.46
CA SER A 96 -6.38 -7.43 11.77
C SER A 96 -7.31 -8.62 11.55
N ALA A 97 -6.77 -9.71 11.01
CA ALA A 97 -7.44 -10.99 10.84
C ALA A 97 -6.47 -12.12 11.18
N GLY A 98 -6.69 -12.77 12.34
CA GLY A 98 -5.71 -13.70 12.93
C GLY A 98 -4.35 -13.01 13.11
N GLU A 99 -3.28 -13.68 12.69
CA GLU A 99 -1.89 -13.18 12.75
C GLU A 99 -1.54 -12.21 11.60
N HIS A 100 -2.52 -11.74 10.84
CA HIS A 100 -2.31 -10.88 9.67
C HIS A 100 -2.92 -9.50 9.87
N THR A 101 -2.30 -8.50 9.24
CA THR A 101 -2.87 -7.18 9.01
C THR A 101 -3.17 -7.00 7.54
N LEU A 102 -4.38 -6.51 7.26
CA LEU A 102 -4.84 -6.15 5.93
C LEU A 102 -4.87 -4.63 5.81
N VAL A 103 -4.39 -4.11 4.67
CA VAL A 103 -4.41 -2.68 4.34
C VAL A 103 -5.07 -2.44 3.00
N VAL A 104 -5.83 -1.35 2.89
CA VAL A 104 -6.57 -0.97 1.68
C VAL A 104 -5.94 0.25 1.03
N LEU A 105 -5.32 0.06 -0.11
CA LEU A 105 -4.78 1.13 -0.94
C LEU A 105 -5.83 1.46 -2.00
N ARG A 106 -6.52 2.60 -1.88
CA ARG A 106 -7.67 2.93 -2.74
C ARG A 106 -7.61 4.34 -3.29
N THR A 107 -8.31 4.51 -4.42
CA THR A 107 -8.72 5.80 -4.97
C THR A 107 -10.17 5.70 -5.40
N ASP A 108 -10.90 6.81 -5.34
CA ASP A 108 -12.26 6.94 -5.87
C ASP A 108 -12.32 7.86 -7.10
N PHE A 109 -11.15 8.28 -7.60
CA PHE A 109 -11.01 9.35 -8.60
C PHE A 109 -10.41 8.85 -9.92
N ALA A 110 -10.41 7.54 -10.19
CA ALA A 110 -9.82 7.03 -11.43
C ALA A 110 -10.70 7.35 -12.64
N GLU A 111 -10.29 8.32 -13.46
CA GLU A 111 -11.03 8.73 -14.66
C GLU A 111 -10.72 7.85 -15.89
N GLN A 112 -9.57 7.16 -15.86
CA GLN A 112 -9.07 6.39 -17.00
C GLN A 112 -9.39 4.90 -16.83
N THR A 113 -9.59 4.20 -17.95
CA THR A 113 -9.57 2.74 -17.94
C THR A 113 -8.17 2.23 -17.63
N ALA A 114 -8.07 1.05 -17.02
CA ALA A 114 -6.80 0.37 -16.87
C ALA A 114 -6.13 0.13 -18.24
N ASP A 115 -4.84 0.41 -18.27
CA ASP A 115 -3.95 0.41 -19.43
C ASP A 115 -3.26 -0.96 -19.65
N ALA A 116 -3.58 -1.94 -18.80
CA ALA A 116 -3.14 -3.32 -18.90
C ALA A 116 -4.25 -4.28 -18.39
N PRO A 117 -4.18 -5.57 -18.75
CA PRO A 117 -5.02 -6.61 -18.14
C PRO A 117 -4.82 -6.65 -16.62
N VAL A 118 -5.90 -6.94 -15.87
CA VAL A 118 -5.93 -6.89 -14.41
C VAL A 118 -4.90 -7.85 -13.78
N GLU A 119 -4.63 -8.98 -14.43
CA GLU A 119 -3.68 -10.01 -14.03
C GLU A 119 -2.25 -9.49 -14.09
N VAL A 120 -1.90 -8.83 -15.20
CA VAL A 120 -0.58 -8.21 -15.40
C VAL A 120 -0.35 -7.10 -14.38
N MET A 121 -1.39 -6.35 -14.04
CA MET A 121 -1.34 -5.32 -13.00
C MET A 121 -1.12 -5.96 -11.62
N LEU A 122 -1.89 -7.01 -11.29
CA LEU A 122 -1.78 -7.72 -10.02
C LEU A 122 -0.40 -8.35 -9.81
N ASP A 123 0.17 -8.97 -10.84
CA ASP A 123 1.53 -9.55 -10.78
C ASP A 123 2.59 -8.49 -10.48
N ARG A 124 2.47 -7.29 -11.07
CA ARG A 124 3.39 -6.17 -10.77
C ARG A 124 3.22 -5.67 -9.34
N LEU A 125 2.00 -5.70 -8.82
CA LEU A 125 1.67 -5.31 -7.45
C LEU A 125 2.17 -6.30 -6.40
N ALA A 126 2.50 -7.55 -6.76
CA ALA A 126 3.05 -8.53 -5.82
C ALA A 126 4.31 -8.01 -5.09
N SER A 127 5.16 -7.24 -5.79
CA SER A 127 6.35 -6.62 -5.20
C SER A 127 6.04 -5.58 -4.11
N VAL A 128 4.88 -4.92 -4.16
CA VAL A 128 4.44 -3.95 -3.14
C VAL A 128 4.26 -4.63 -1.78
N ARG A 129 3.80 -5.89 -1.76
CA ARG A 129 3.67 -6.66 -0.53
C ARG A 129 5.04 -6.87 0.12
N THR A 130 6.03 -7.31 -0.67
CA THR A 130 7.41 -7.50 -0.20
C THR A 130 8.02 -6.20 0.31
N ASP A 131 7.79 -5.08 -0.40
CA ASP A 131 8.25 -3.75 0.02
C ASP A 131 7.65 -3.34 1.38
N LEU A 132 6.34 -3.55 1.56
CA LEU A 132 5.65 -3.30 2.83
C LEU A 132 6.18 -4.18 3.97
N MET A 133 6.47 -5.46 3.69
CA MET A 133 7.09 -6.38 4.66
C MET A 133 8.51 -5.95 5.06
N ALA A 134 9.25 -5.37 4.12
CA ALA A 134 10.57 -4.77 4.36
C ALA A 134 10.50 -3.41 5.08
N GLY A 135 9.29 -2.90 5.35
CA GLY A 135 9.07 -1.65 6.06
C GLY A 135 9.05 -0.41 5.16
N ASP A 136 9.05 -0.57 3.84
CA ASP A 136 8.89 0.53 2.89
C ASP A 136 7.46 1.11 3.00
N ARG A 137 7.37 2.40 3.35
CA ARG A 137 6.10 3.10 3.58
C ARG A 137 5.60 3.87 2.37
N ARG A 138 6.33 3.84 1.25
CA ARG A 138 5.96 4.55 0.02
C ARG A 138 4.61 4.11 -0.51
N ALA A 139 4.26 2.82 -0.43
CA ALA A 139 2.94 2.34 -0.86
C ALA A 139 1.77 2.96 -0.07
N LEU A 140 1.92 3.07 1.26
CA LEU A 140 0.90 3.71 2.12
C LEU A 140 0.77 5.20 1.79
N TYR A 141 1.90 5.88 1.59
CA TYR A 141 1.92 7.28 1.24
C TYR A 141 1.36 7.55 -0.17
N LEU A 142 1.61 6.67 -1.15
CA LEU A 142 1.00 6.74 -2.48
C LEU A 142 -0.51 6.59 -2.42
N ALA A 143 -1.03 5.68 -1.58
CA ALA A 143 -2.47 5.55 -1.36
C ALA A 143 -3.07 6.81 -0.73
N TRP A 144 -2.37 7.41 0.24
CA TRP A 144 -2.77 8.69 0.81
C TRP A 144 -2.82 9.80 -0.25
N LEU A 145 -1.79 9.94 -1.09
CA LEU A 145 -1.81 10.92 -2.20
C LEU A 145 -2.97 10.65 -3.18
N ALA A 146 -3.24 9.39 -3.49
CA ALA A 146 -4.36 9.01 -4.36
C ALA A 146 -5.72 9.42 -3.78
N SER A 147 -5.88 9.34 -2.45
CA SER A 147 -7.10 9.75 -1.75
C SER A 147 -7.40 11.24 -1.81
N LEU A 148 -6.40 12.07 -2.13
CA LEU A 148 -6.59 13.52 -2.36
C LEU A 148 -7.13 13.82 -3.76
N GLY A 149 -7.11 12.86 -4.69
CA GLY A 149 -7.55 13.10 -6.07
C GLY A 149 -6.77 14.22 -6.78
N ARG A 150 -7.48 15.10 -7.49
CA ARG A 150 -6.88 16.17 -8.30
C ARG A 150 -6.73 17.46 -7.49
N PRO A 151 -5.54 18.08 -7.45
CA PRO A 151 -5.34 19.37 -6.80
C PRO A 151 -6.27 20.48 -7.30
N ASP A 152 -6.66 20.43 -8.58
CA ASP A 152 -7.49 21.47 -9.21
C ASP A 152 -8.98 21.36 -8.84
N HIS A 153 -9.41 20.28 -8.19
CA HIS A 153 -10.81 20.06 -7.84
C HIS A 153 -11.19 20.69 -6.49
N TYR A 154 -10.22 21.22 -5.75
CA TYR A 154 -10.47 21.86 -4.46
C TYR A 154 -10.83 23.34 -4.61
N SER A 155 -11.97 23.71 -4.06
CA SER A 155 -12.36 25.10 -3.85
C SER A 155 -11.54 25.77 -2.75
N ILE A 156 -11.59 27.11 -2.69
CA ILE A 156 -10.90 27.87 -1.62
C ILE A 156 -11.40 27.45 -0.24
N GLN A 157 -12.71 27.18 -0.09
CA GLN A 157 -13.29 26.77 1.19
C GLN A 157 -12.78 25.40 1.62
N GLU A 158 -12.76 24.40 0.73
CA GLU A 158 -12.23 23.07 1.04
C GLU A 158 -10.73 23.15 1.40
N LEU A 159 -9.96 23.99 0.72
CA LEU A 159 -8.56 24.23 1.09
C LEU A 159 -8.40 24.87 2.47
N GLN A 160 -9.33 25.71 2.92
CA GLN A 160 -9.29 26.30 4.26
C GLN A 160 -9.54 25.25 5.35
N GLU A 161 -10.47 24.32 5.12
CA GLU A 161 -10.75 23.21 6.04
C GLU A 161 -9.53 22.30 6.21
N LEU A 162 -8.74 22.14 5.15
CA LEU A 162 -7.52 21.32 5.13
C LEU A 162 -6.25 22.02 5.66
N GLU A 163 -6.32 23.26 6.14
CA GLU A 163 -5.15 23.95 6.71
C GLU A 163 -4.70 23.33 8.04
N SER A 164 -5.64 22.77 8.80
CA SER A 164 -5.36 22.11 10.07
C SER A 164 -4.93 20.64 9.92
N GLU A 165 -5.25 20.04 8.77
CA GLU A 165 -4.88 18.68 8.45
C GLU A 165 -3.40 18.62 8.07
N VAL A 166 -2.66 17.70 8.69
CA VAL A 166 -1.22 17.58 8.53
C VAL A 166 -0.91 16.43 7.57
N GLU A 167 -0.02 16.67 6.63
CA GLU A 167 0.49 15.63 5.75
C GLU A 167 1.16 14.50 6.58
N PRO A 168 0.89 13.21 6.28
CA PRO A 168 1.50 12.11 6.98
C PRO A 168 3.03 12.07 6.76
N PRO A 169 3.77 11.30 7.57
CA PRO A 169 5.23 11.28 7.48
C PRO A 169 5.73 10.89 6.08
N VAL A 170 6.45 11.80 5.42
CA VAL A 170 6.95 11.60 4.05
C VAL A 170 8.03 10.51 4.04
N PRO A 171 7.83 9.38 3.33
CA PRO A 171 8.84 8.34 3.23
C PRO A 171 10.02 8.80 2.37
N ALA A 172 11.20 8.23 2.61
CA ALA A 172 12.38 8.48 1.79
C ALA A 172 12.24 7.84 0.40
N GLY A 173 12.89 8.43 -0.62
CA GLY A 173 12.98 7.82 -1.94
C GLY A 173 11.75 7.94 -2.83
N LEU A 174 10.88 8.94 -2.63
CA LEU A 174 9.73 9.16 -3.52
C LEU A 174 10.16 9.64 -4.92
N ALA A 175 11.34 10.24 -5.06
CA ALA A 175 11.88 10.65 -6.37
C ALA A 175 12.24 9.48 -7.28
N GLY A 176 12.42 8.26 -6.73
CA GLY A 176 12.79 7.06 -7.46
C GLY A 176 11.93 5.87 -7.03
N LEU A 177 10.74 5.76 -7.63
CA LEU A 177 9.86 4.62 -7.40
C LEU A 177 10.37 3.38 -8.15
N GLY A 178 10.41 2.23 -7.46
CA GLY A 178 10.67 0.95 -8.10
C GLY A 178 9.49 0.50 -8.98
N PRO A 179 9.65 -0.54 -9.81
CA PRO A 179 8.61 -0.99 -10.75
C PRO A 179 7.25 -1.28 -10.11
N GLY A 180 7.24 -1.90 -8.92
CA GLY A 180 6.03 -2.16 -8.15
C GLY A 180 5.30 -0.90 -7.72
N LEU A 181 6.02 0.04 -7.13
CA LEU A 181 5.47 1.33 -6.68
C LEU A 181 5.04 2.23 -7.85
N CYS A 182 5.74 2.19 -8.98
CA CYS A 182 5.27 2.83 -10.22
C CYS A 182 3.95 2.22 -10.67
N SER A 183 3.84 0.89 -10.66
CA SER A 183 2.60 0.19 -11.04
C SER A 183 1.47 0.54 -10.08
N LEU A 184 1.73 0.60 -8.77
CA LEU A 184 0.77 1.04 -7.76
C LEU A 184 0.32 2.49 -7.98
N ALA A 185 1.25 3.42 -8.21
CA ALA A 185 0.92 4.82 -8.47
C ALA A 185 0.00 4.98 -9.70
N ASN A 186 0.25 4.19 -10.75
CA ASN A 186 -0.59 4.15 -11.95
C ASN A 186 -1.95 3.52 -11.67
N VAL A 187 -1.99 2.39 -10.95
CA VAL A 187 -3.25 1.73 -10.53
C VAL A 187 -4.09 2.71 -9.72
N LEU A 188 -3.52 3.41 -8.76
CA LEU A 188 -4.24 4.36 -7.90
C LEU A 188 -4.46 5.74 -8.54
N CYS A 189 -4.01 5.94 -9.78
CA CYS A 189 -4.12 7.21 -10.50
C CYS A 189 -3.58 8.41 -9.69
N VAL A 190 -2.43 8.23 -9.00
CA VAL A 190 -1.80 9.30 -8.22
C VAL A 190 -1.48 10.48 -9.14
N ASP A 191 -1.96 11.68 -8.81
CA ASP A 191 -1.69 12.86 -9.64
C ASP A 191 -0.16 13.12 -9.69
N PRO A 192 0.45 13.17 -10.88
CA PRO A 192 1.90 13.34 -11.02
C PRO A 192 2.43 14.61 -10.37
N ARG A 193 1.61 15.66 -10.24
CA ARG A 193 2.01 16.92 -9.60
C ARG A 193 2.05 16.78 -8.09
N LEU A 194 1.09 16.07 -7.51
CA LEU A 194 1.12 15.70 -6.08
C LEU A 194 2.37 14.89 -5.77
N LEU A 195 2.63 13.83 -6.55
CA LEU A 195 3.82 13.01 -6.37
C LEU A 195 5.10 13.83 -6.51
N ARG A 196 5.17 14.74 -7.48
CA ARG A 196 6.35 15.60 -7.68
C ARG A 196 6.60 16.52 -6.48
N VAL A 197 5.58 17.19 -5.98
CA VAL A 197 5.68 18.11 -4.83
C VAL A 197 5.97 17.34 -3.53
N ALA A 198 5.45 16.14 -3.39
CA ALA A 198 5.81 15.21 -2.32
C ALA A 198 7.29 14.79 -2.39
N SER A 199 7.76 14.41 -3.58
CA SER A 199 9.12 13.98 -3.81
C SER A 199 10.16 15.06 -3.50
N SER A 200 9.85 16.34 -3.72
CA SER A 200 10.75 17.44 -3.35
C SER A 200 10.98 17.57 -1.83
N ALA A 201 10.05 17.08 -1.01
CA ALA A 201 10.17 17.03 0.44
C ALA A 201 10.65 15.66 0.95
N SER A 202 10.82 14.67 0.06
CA SER A 202 11.21 13.31 0.41
C SER A 202 12.72 13.23 0.67
N PRO A 203 13.14 12.64 1.80
CA PRO A 203 14.55 12.38 2.05
C PRO A 203 15.15 11.44 0.99
N ASP A 204 16.44 11.62 0.69
CA ASP A 204 17.18 10.66 -0.13
C ASP A 204 17.31 9.29 0.55
N VAL A 205 17.23 8.21 -0.22
CA VAL A 205 17.23 6.82 0.29
C VAL A 205 18.55 6.49 1.00
N GLN A 206 19.68 6.89 0.43
CA GLN A 206 20.99 6.55 0.98
C GLN A 206 21.22 7.31 2.28
N SER A 207 20.90 8.59 2.29
CA SER A 207 21.00 9.45 3.47
C SER A 207 20.09 8.97 4.60
N HIS A 208 18.86 8.55 4.27
CA HIS A 208 17.91 8.00 5.23
C HIS A 208 18.37 6.65 5.80
N SER A 209 18.87 5.75 4.94
CA SER A 209 19.41 4.46 5.35
C SER A 209 20.60 4.62 6.30
N GLN A 210 21.54 5.52 6.01
CA GLN A 210 22.67 5.81 6.89
C GLN A 210 22.22 6.36 8.25
N ALA A 211 21.30 7.33 8.26
CA ALA A 211 20.75 7.86 9.50
C ALA A 211 19.98 6.79 10.29
N HIS A 212 19.29 5.87 9.60
CA HIS A 212 18.61 4.74 10.22
C HIS A 212 19.60 3.79 10.89
N GLN A 213 20.64 3.38 10.16
CA GLN A 213 21.70 2.50 10.64
C GLN A 213 22.40 3.10 11.87
N GLN A 214 22.66 4.41 11.88
CA GLN A 214 23.25 5.08 13.04
C GLN A 214 22.32 5.09 14.26
N LYS A 215 21.01 5.32 14.07
CA LYS A 215 20.06 5.25 15.19
C LYS A 215 19.89 3.82 15.70
N LEU A 216 19.85 2.84 14.79
CA LEU A 216 19.80 1.43 15.15
C LEU A 216 21.04 1.02 15.92
N SER A 217 22.23 1.40 15.48
CA SER A 217 23.48 1.08 16.20
C SER A 217 23.49 1.72 17.59
N GLN A 218 23.09 2.98 17.72
CA GLN A 218 22.96 3.65 19.02
C GLN A 218 21.97 2.93 19.94
N TRP A 219 20.81 2.54 19.40
CA TRP A 219 19.81 1.80 20.16
C TRP A 219 20.33 0.41 20.59
N ILE A 220 20.96 -0.32 19.68
CA ILE A 220 21.58 -1.62 19.97
C ILE A 220 22.64 -1.45 21.08
N HIS A 221 23.47 -0.40 21.04
CA HIS A 221 24.46 -0.14 22.08
C HIS A 221 23.84 0.08 23.47
N GLN A 222 22.64 0.67 23.54
CA GLN A 222 21.92 0.94 24.79
C GLN A 222 21.21 -0.28 25.39
N LEU A 223 21.10 -1.40 24.65
CA LEU A 223 20.47 -2.60 25.17
C LEU A 223 21.36 -3.30 26.23
N PRO A 224 20.79 -3.82 27.33
CA PRO A 224 21.48 -4.72 28.24
C PRO A 224 22.02 -5.94 27.52
N ASP A 225 23.17 -6.47 27.97
CA ASP A 225 23.83 -7.60 27.30
C ASP A 225 22.95 -8.86 27.29
N VAL A 226 22.18 -9.10 28.36
CA VAL A 226 21.20 -10.20 28.44
C VAL A 226 20.14 -10.11 27.31
N ASP A 227 19.69 -8.90 26.96
CA ASP A 227 18.72 -8.71 25.89
C ASP A 227 19.37 -8.88 24.51
N LYS A 228 20.62 -8.43 24.33
CA LYS A 228 21.39 -8.63 23.10
C LYS A 228 21.60 -10.12 22.83
N ASP A 229 22.06 -10.87 23.83
CA ASP A 229 22.33 -12.30 23.72
C ASP A 229 21.05 -13.08 23.39
N ARG A 230 19.94 -12.73 24.05
CA ARG A 230 18.63 -13.33 23.77
C ARG A 230 18.19 -13.10 22.33
N LEU A 231 18.32 -11.87 21.83
CA LEU A 231 17.93 -11.51 20.46
C LEU A 231 18.83 -12.19 19.41
N LEU A 232 20.14 -12.30 19.66
CA LEU A 232 21.07 -13.00 18.77
C LEU A 232 20.79 -14.50 18.71
N LEU A 233 20.48 -15.12 19.85
CA LEU A 233 20.08 -16.53 19.89
C LEU A 233 18.77 -16.78 19.13
N GLN A 234 17.77 -15.91 19.27
CA GLN A 234 16.51 -16.00 18.51
C GLN A 234 16.75 -15.88 16.99
N ALA A 235 17.63 -14.96 16.57
CA ALA A 235 17.97 -14.77 15.17
C ALA A 235 18.68 -16.00 14.57
N LEU A 236 19.61 -16.62 15.31
CA LEU A 236 20.33 -17.82 14.87
C LEU A 236 19.45 -19.07 14.83
N GLN A 237 18.39 -19.11 15.64
CA GLN A 237 17.41 -20.22 15.65
C GLN A 237 16.36 -20.09 14.53
N GLY A 238 16.42 -19.05 13.70
CA GLY A 238 15.47 -18.84 12.61
C GLY A 238 14.07 -18.44 13.07
N GLY A 239 13.91 -17.98 14.32
CA GLY A 239 12.65 -17.45 14.79
C GLY A 239 12.30 -16.18 14.01
N ALA A 240 11.20 -16.20 13.26
CA ALA A 240 10.68 -15.05 12.53
C ALA A 240 10.30 -13.87 13.44
N GLU A 241 10.26 -14.10 14.75
CA GLU A 241 9.91 -13.15 15.79
C GLU A 241 11.11 -12.30 16.20
N PHE A 242 11.58 -11.42 15.31
CA PHE A 242 12.20 -10.19 15.82
C PHE A 242 11.09 -9.36 16.44
N PRO A 243 11.07 -9.12 17.77
CA PRO A 243 9.97 -8.41 18.40
C PRO A 243 9.77 -7.05 17.72
N GLU A 244 8.52 -6.60 17.58
CA GLU A 244 8.18 -5.29 17.00
C GLU A 244 9.01 -4.12 17.57
N ARG A 245 9.60 -4.27 18.77
CA ARG A 245 10.54 -3.31 19.36
C ARG A 245 11.83 -3.09 18.55
N VAL A 246 12.32 -4.12 17.84
CA VAL A 246 13.50 -4.07 16.96
C VAL A 246 13.14 -3.58 15.55
N ARG A 247 11.96 -4.00 15.06
CA ARG A 247 11.42 -3.60 13.74
C ARG A 247 10.68 -2.27 13.75
N ARG A 248 10.42 -1.70 14.93
CA ARG A 248 9.86 -0.36 15.05
C ARG A 248 10.75 0.54 14.20
N PRO A 249 10.20 1.21 13.18
CA PRO A 249 10.92 2.32 12.61
C PRO A 249 11.13 3.27 13.79
N LEU A 250 12.38 3.36 14.27
CA LEU A 250 12.85 4.56 14.95
C LEU A 250 12.25 5.72 14.15
N PRO A 251 11.56 6.69 14.77
CA PRO A 251 10.88 7.76 14.05
C PRO A 251 11.93 8.46 13.17
N LEU A 252 11.93 8.07 11.90
CA LEU A 252 12.89 8.48 10.89
C LEU A 252 12.19 9.23 9.77
N SER A 253 10.91 8.98 9.58
CA SER A 253 10.06 9.97 8.93
C SER A 253 9.60 10.94 10.02
N ARG A 254 10.21 12.13 10.04
CA ARG A 254 9.67 13.26 10.80
C ARG A 254 8.26 13.51 10.26
N ALA A 255 7.32 13.82 11.16
CA ALA A 255 6.02 14.32 10.71
C ALA A 255 6.26 15.47 9.73
N SER A 256 5.56 15.47 8.60
CA SER A 256 5.61 16.63 7.73
C SER A 256 5.09 17.82 8.52
N HIS A 257 5.75 18.97 8.41
CA HIS A 257 5.21 20.22 8.96
C HIS A 257 4.29 20.92 7.94
N ARG A 258 4.12 20.33 6.75
CA ARG A 258 3.29 20.86 5.68
C ARG A 258 1.82 20.47 5.92
N SER A 259 0.92 21.44 5.79
CA SER A 259 -0.52 21.17 5.78
C SER A 259 -0.93 20.48 4.48
N VAL A 260 -2.05 19.76 4.49
CA VAL A 260 -2.61 19.16 3.27
C VAL A 260 -2.96 20.25 2.26
N ALA A 261 -3.48 21.39 2.73
CA ALA A 261 -3.77 22.55 1.88
C ALA A 261 -2.52 23.09 1.15
N ASP A 262 -1.38 23.19 1.83
CA ASP A 262 -0.14 23.67 1.23
C ASP A 262 0.41 22.71 0.16
N LEU A 263 0.30 21.39 0.40
CA LEU A 263 0.62 20.38 -0.60
C LEU A 263 -0.25 20.55 -1.86
N LEU A 264 -1.57 20.68 -1.67
CA LEU A 264 -2.53 20.83 -2.77
C LEU A 264 -2.29 22.11 -3.57
N ARG A 265 -2.09 23.26 -2.89
CA ARG A 265 -1.77 24.54 -3.55
C ARG A 265 -0.48 24.46 -4.35
N ALA A 266 0.57 23.90 -3.74
CA ALA A 266 1.85 23.73 -4.42
C ALA A 266 1.73 22.82 -5.65
N ALA A 267 0.92 21.76 -5.57
CA ALA A 267 0.65 20.86 -6.69
C ALA A 267 -0.24 21.49 -7.77
N ALA A 268 -1.21 22.34 -7.41
CA ALA A 268 -2.02 23.10 -8.37
C ALA A 268 -1.18 24.15 -9.12
N ALA A 269 -0.20 24.77 -8.43
CA ALA A 269 0.72 25.74 -9.03
C ALA A 269 1.74 25.10 -10.01
N VAL A 270 1.89 23.78 -9.97
CA VAL A 270 2.65 23.05 -10.98
C VAL A 270 1.91 23.10 -12.32
N ALA A 271 2.55 23.69 -13.33
CA ALA A 271 2.08 23.61 -14.70
C ALA A 271 1.81 22.14 -15.08
N ARG A 272 0.63 21.86 -15.64
CA ARG A 272 0.32 20.54 -16.18
C ARG A 272 1.41 20.18 -17.19
N VAL A 273 2.16 19.12 -16.90
CA VAL A 273 3.05 18.54 -17.91
C VAL A 273 2.13 18.09 -19.04
N GLY A 274 2.39 18.60 -20.24
CA GLY A 274 1.44 18.66 -21.34
C GLY A 274 0.81 17.32 -21.69
N ALA A 275 -0.50 17.36 -21.93
CA ALA A 275 -1.09 16.54 -22.96
C ALA A 275 -0.45 16.96 -24.29
N ALA A 276 0.46 16.14 -24.79
CA ALA A 276 0.98 16.18 -26.15
C ALA A 276 0.78 14.79 -26.74
#